data_AF-A0AA37QHV1-F1
#
_entry.id   AF-A0AA37QHV1-F1
#
_cell.length_a   1.000
_cell.length_b   1.000
_cell.length_c   1.000
_cell.angle_alpha   90.00
_cell.angle_beta   90.00
_cell.angle_gamma   90.00
#
_symmetry.space_group_name_H-M   'P 1'
#
loop_
_entity.id
_entity.type
_entity.pdbx_description
1 polymer ?
#
loop_
_entity_poly.entity_id
_entity_poly.type
_entity_poly.pdbx_seq_one_letter_code
_entity_poly.pdbx_strand_id
1 'polypeptide(L)'
;MKNGRWAYFFEPPTWSRKQGCEIKAEALGKDYTAAVERAETVLLPAFDSWRSRGLTDLGPPSLVPGTFDWLVSIFKSHQKWKEIDHKTQRLYDQGLSLFANHMLKDGTRAGSKQIGQFTKGFVDAI
;
A
#
# COMPACT_ATOMS: atom_id res chain seq x y z
N MET A 1 35.76 -20.22 11.87
CA MET A 1 35.04 -18.92 11.93
C MET A 1 35.49 -18.18 13.18
N LYS A 2 36.37 -17.17 13.06
CA LYS A 2 36.88 -16.40 14.20
C LYS A 2 36.45 -14.94 14.01
N ASN A 3 35.81 -14.39 15.05
CA ASN A 3 35.24 -13.04 15.21
C ASN A 3 33.74 -12.96 14.86
N GLY A 4 32.88 -13.22 15.86
CA GLY A 4 31.43 -13.07 15.81
C GLY A 4 30.98 -11.62 15.65
N ARG A 5 31.22 -11.05 14.47
CA ARG A 5 30.76 -9.71 14.09
C ARG A 5 29.36 -9.85 13.49
N TRP A 6 28.40 -9.17 14.10
CA TRP A 6 27.04 -9.07 13.59
C TRP A 6 26.94 -7.96 12.54
N ALA A 7 25.97 -8.09 11.65
CA ALA A 7 25.57 -7.10 10.66
C ALA A 7 24.08 -7.30 10.33
N TYR A 8 23.43 -6.24 9.86
CA TYR A 8 22.06 -6.25 9.38
C TYR A 8 22.03 -6.62 7.89
N PHE A 9 20.97 -7.32 7.51
CA PHE A 9 20.74 -7.76 6.14
C PHE A 9 19.27 -7.56 5.79
N PHE A 10 19.01 -7.14 4.56
CA PHE A 10 17.69 -7.23 3.97
C PHE A 10 17.63 -8.50 3.14
N GLU A 11 16.66 -9.38 3.41
CA GLU A 11 16.46 -10.60 2.63
C GLU A 11 15.00 -10.68 2.15
N PRO A 12 14.75 -10.54 0.83
CA PRO A 12 13.45 -10.76 0.25
C PRO A 12 12.99 -12.21 0.45
N PRO A 13 11.69 -12.46 0.73
CA PRO A 13 11.15 -13.80 0.88
C PRO A 13 11.47 -14.69 -0.33
N THR A 14 11.79 -15.97 -0.10
CA THR A 14 12.19 -16.90 -1.17
C THR A 14 11.15 -17.08 -2.28
N TRP A 15 9.85 -16.94 -1.96
CA TRP A 15 8.78 -16.99 -2.95
C TRP A 15 8.83 -15.82 -3.95
N SER A 16 9.31 -14.64 -3.53
CA SER A 16 9.35 -13.45 -4.38
C SER A 16 10.36 -13.61 -5.53
N ARG A 17 11.52 -14.21 -5.23
CA ARG A 17 12.54 -14.55 -6.22
C ARG A 17 12.01 -15.48 -7.31
N LYS A 18 11.20 -16.48 -6.93
CA LYS A 18 10.56 -17.41 -7.88
C LYS A 18 9.55 -16.73 -8.81
N GLN A 19 9.01 -15.58 -8.40
CA GLN A 19 8.05 -14.79 -9.18
C GLN A 19 8.71 -13.66 -9.98
N GLY A 20 10.05 -13.63 -10.06
CA GLY A 20 10.78 -12.62 -10.83
C GLY A 20 10.96 -11.29 -10.10
N CYS A 21 10.97 -11.28 -8.76
CA CYS A 21 11.36 -10.09 -8.00
C CYS A 21 12.83 -9.72 -8.28
N GLU A 22 13.04 -8.48 -8.69
CA GLU A 22 14.37 -7.94 -9.00
C GLU A 22 15.12 -7.46 -7.74
N ILE A 23 14.41 -7.26 -6.63
CA ILE A 23 15.01 -6.88 -5.35
C ILE A 23 15.85 -8.04 -4.83
N LYS A 24 17.14 -7.76 -4.57
CA LYS A 24 18.12 -8.77 -4.12
C LYS A 24 18.33 -8.69 -2.61
N ALA A 25 18.87 -9.77 -2.06
CA ALA A 25 19.38 -9.73 -0.69
C ALA A 25 20.56 -8.75 -0.62
N GLU A 26 20.59 -7.94 0.43
CA GLU A 26 21.57 -6.87 0.60
C GLU A 26 22.12 -6.83 2.03
N ALA A 27 23.45 -6.66 2.15
CA ALA A 27 24.10 -6.41 3.43
C ALA A 27 24.01 -4.92 3.78
N LEU A 28 23.29 -4.60 4.86
CA LEU A 28 23.05 -3.22 5.32
C LEU A 28 24.15 -2.69 6.24
N GLY A 29 25.11 -3.53 6.61
CA GLY A 29 26.22 -3.15 7.48
C GLY A 29 25.87 -3.28 8.96
N LYS A 30 26.56 -2.53 9.83
CA LYS A 30 26.47 -2.68 11.30
C LYS A 30 25.75 -1.54 12.00
N ASP A 31 25.55 -0.42 11.31
CA ASP A 31 24.80 0.69 11.87
C ASP A 31 23.31 0.38 11.75
N TYR A 32 22.64 0.27 12.90
CA TYR A 32 21.23 -0.07 12.95
C TYR A 32 20.36 1.03 12.33
N THR A 33 20.65 2.29 12.66
CA THR A 33 19.85 3.42 12.18
C THR A 33 19.97 3.54 10.67
N ALA A 34 21.20 3.43 10.13
CA ALA A 34 21.40 3.44 8.69
C ALA A 34 20.75 2.22 7.99
N ALA A 35 20.77 1.05 8.63
CA ALA A 35 20.11 -0.14 8.11
C ALA A 35 18.58 0.01 8.05
N VAL A 36 17.97 0.55 9.11
CA VAL A 36 16.53 0.82 9.16
C VAL A 36 16.15 1.88 8.13
N GLU A 37 16.88 2.99 8.08
CA GLU A 37 16.61 4.07 7.11
C GLU A 37 16.65 3.54 5.67
N ARG A 38 17.67 2.75 5.32
CA ARG A 38 17.77 2.15 3.99
C ARG A 38 16.67 1.13 3.71
N ALA A 39 16.29 0.32 4.71
CA ALA A 39 15.21 -0.64 4.57
C ALA A 39 13.87 0.08 4.33
N GLU A 40 13.54 1.08 5.14
CA GLU A 40 12.25 1.78 5.11
C GLU A 40 12.10 2.74 3.94
N THR A 41 13.17 3.41 3.52
CA THR A 41 13.10 4.45 2.47
C THR A 41 13.34 3.93 1.07
N VAL A 42 14.00 2.77 0.91
CA VAL A 42 14.40 2.24 -0.40
C VAL A 42 13.89 0.82 -0.62
N LEU A 43 14.30 -0.12 0.23
CA LEU A 43 14.14 -1.55 -0.06
C LEU A 43 12.70 -2.03 0.09
N LEU A 44 12.02 -1.61 1.16
CA LEU A 44 10.62 -1.95 1.40
C LEU A 44 9.68 -1.28 0.37
N PRO A 45 9.78 0.03 0.07
CA PRO A 45 8.99 0.65 -0.97
C PRO A 45 9.18 -0.01 -2.34
N ALA A 46 10.41 -0.32 -2.74
CA ALA A 46 10.68 -0.98 -4.01
C ALA A 46 10.13 -2.42 -4.05
N PHE A 47 10.19 -3.15 -2.93
CA PHE A 47 9.59 -4.47 -2.82
C PHE A 47 8.05 -4.42 -2.90
N ASP A 48 7.42 -3.44 -2.24
CA ASP A 48 5.98 -3.25 -2.28
C ASP A 48 5.48 -2.76 -3.65
N SER A 49 6.23 -1.90 -4.33
CA SER A 49 6.02 -1.53 -5.72
C SER A 49 5.96 -2.76 -6.62
N TRP A 50 7.02 -3.57 -6.61
CA TRP A 50 7.08 -4.79 -7.42
C TRP A 50 5.91 -5.72 -7.09
N ARG A 51 5.65 -5.95 -5.80
CA ARG A 51 4.58 -6.84 -5.32
C ARG A 51 3.19 -6.34 -5.73
N SER A 52 3.00 -5.03 -5.78
CA SER A 52 1.74 -4.38 -6.16
C SER A 52 1.64 -4.07 -7.66
N ARG A 53 2.67 -4.39 -8.46
CA ARG A 53 2.80 -4.01 -9.87
C ARG A 53 2.69 -2.49 -10.09
N GLY A 54 3.33 -1.72 -9.22
CA GLY A 54 3.39 -0.25 -9.30
C GLY A 54 2.17 0.48 -8.74
N LEU A 55 1.18 -0.22 -8.17
CA LEU A 55 0.00 0.42 -7.58
C LEU A 55 0.35 1.27 -6.34
N THR A 56 1.41 0.93 -5.61
CA THR A 56 1.90 1.74 -4.47
C THR A 56 2.72 2.96 -4.89
N ASP A 57 3.20 2.99 -6.15
CA ASP A 57 3.99 4.11 -6.69
C ASP A 57 3.11 5.22 -7.25
N LEU A 58 1.84 4.90 -7.49
CA LEU A 58 0.81 5.91 -7.62
C LEU A 58 0.83 6.68 -6.29
N GLY A 59 1.37 7.90 -6.33
CA GLY A 59 1.39 8.79 -5.18
C GLY A 59 0.02 8.81 -4.51
N PRO A 60 -0.04 9.07 -3.19
CA PRO A 60 -1.31 9.02 -2.45
C PRO A 60 -2.35 9.74 -3.30
N PRO A 61 -3.47 9.06 -3.64
CA PRO A 61 -4.44 9.62 -4.57
C PRO A 61 -4.77 11.00 -4.04
N SER A 62 -4.57 12.03 -4.87
CA SER A 62 -4.86 13.40 -4.47
C SER A 62 -6.25 13.37 -3.84
N LEU A 63 -6.34 13.65 -2.54
CA LEU A 63 -7.58 13.61 -1.78
C LEU A 63 -8.40 14.84 -2.18
N VAL A 64 -8.90 14.83 -3.41
CA VAL A 64 -9.71 15.89 -3.98
C VAL A 64 -11.03 15.87 -3.21
N PRO A 65 -11.41 16.97 -2.53
CA PRO A 65 -12.66 17.04 -1.81
C PRO A 65 -13.84 16.56 -2.68
N GLY A 66 -14.70 15.74 -2.09
CA GLY A 66 -15.85 15.15 -2.77
C GLY A 66 -15.58 13.85 -3.54
N THR A 67 -14.35 13.36 -3.63
CA THR A 67 -14.08 12.02 -4.19
C THR A 67 -14.28 10.91 -3.15
N PHE A 68 -14.39 9.67 -3.63
CA PHE A 68 -14.48 8.51 -2.75
C PHE A 68 -13.22 8.34 -1.88
N ASP A 69 -12.03 8.48 -2.45
CA ASP A 69 -10.77 8.42 -1.68
C ASP A 69 -10.74 9.51 -0.59
N TRP A 70 -11.23 10.72 -0.88
CA TRP A 70 -11.39 11.77 0.13
C TRP A 70 -12.38 11.36 1.23
N LEU A 71 -13.56 10.83 0.89
CA LEU A 71 -14.52 10.37 1.89
C LEU A 71 -13.97 9.26 2.78
N VAL A 72 -13.23 8.32 2.21
CA VAL A 72 -12.56 7.24 2.97
C VAL A 72 -11.57 7.84 3.97
N SER A 73 -10.81 8.86 3.59
CA SER A 73 -9.90 9.53 4.52
C SER A 73 -10.65 10.20 5.69
N ILE A 74 -11.75 10.89 5.41
CA ILE A 74 -12.60 11.50 6.45
C ILE A 74 -13.19 10.41 7.35
N PHE A 75 -13.72 9.34 6.78
CA PHE A 75 -14.28 8.21 7.51
C PHE A 75 -13.27 7.59 8.48
N LYS A 76 -12.05 7.31 8.04
CA LYS A 76 -10.98 6.74 8.88
C LYS A 76 -10.43 7.71 9.93
N SER A 77 -10.55 9.03 9.69
CA SER A 77 -10.13 10.05 10.66
C SER A 77 -11.12 10.22 11.82
N HIS A 78 -12.37 9.76 11.64
CA HIS A 78 -13.43 9.93 12.63
C HIS A 78 -13.19 9.09 13.90
N GLN A 79 -13.57 9.60 15.07
CA GLN A 79 -13.31 8.92 16.36
C GLN A 79 -13.88 7.49 16.41
N LYS A 80 -15.09 7.29 15.89
CA LYS A 80 -15.72 5.95 15.79
C LYS A 80 -14.87 4.92 15.06
N TRP A 81 -14.02 5.31 14.10
CA TRP A 81 -13.12 4.36 13.44
C TRP A 81 -12.13 3.75 14.43
N LYS A 82 -11.59 4.57 15.34
CA LYS A 82 -10.64 4.13 16.37
C LYS A 82 -11.25 3.20 17.41
N GLU A 83 -12.58 3.24 17.55
CA GLU A 83 -13.34 2.38 18.48
C GLU A 83 -13.62 0.99 17.90
N ILE A 84 -13.48 0.80 16.58
CA ILE A 84 -13.65 -0.48 15.91
C ILE A 84 -12.44 -1.38 16.20
N ASP A 85 -12.67 -2.67 16.44
CA ASP A 85 -11.59 -3.62 16.64
C ASP A 85 -10.70 -3.78 15.40
N HIS A 86 -9.44 -4.14 15.62
CA HIS A 86 -8.43 -4.17 14.56
C HIS A 86 -8.75 -5.19 13.43
N LYS A 87 -9.48 -6.28 13.72
CA LYS A 87 -9.87 -7.26 12.71
C LYS A 87 -10.95 -6.68 11.80
N THR A 88 -11.92 -5.99 12.37
CA THR A 88 -12.99 -5.32 11.62
C THR A 88 -12.46 -4.13 10.82
N GLN A 89 -11.56 -3.31 11.39
CA GLN A 89 -10.87 -2.25 10.65
C GLN A 89 -10.17 -2.81 9.41
N ARG A 90 -9.43 -3.93 9.55
CA ARG A 90 -8.76 -4.59 8.44
C ARG A 90 -9.75 -5.07 7.36
N LEU A 91 -10.90 -5.61 7.75
CA LEU A 91 -11.92 -6.05 6.81
C LEU A 91 -12.51 -4.86 6.02
N TYR A 92 -12.81 -3.76 6.71
CA TYR A 92 -13.26 -2.52 6.07
C TYR A 92 -12.20 -1.95 5.14
N ASP A 93 -10.93 -1.92 5.56
CA ASP A 93 -9.83 -1.47 4.71
C ASP A 93 -9.72 -2.29 3.43
N GLN A 94 -9.88 -3.61 3.51
CA GLN A 94 -9.89 -4.47 2.34
C GLN A 94 -11.04 -4.13 1.38
N GLY A 95 -12.27 -3.99 1.88
CA GLY A 95 -13.43 -3.64 1.05
C GLY A 95 -13.32 -2.25 0.43
N LEU A 96 -12.92 -1.25 1.21
CA LEU A 96 -12.72 0.12 0.75
C LEU A 96 -11.62 0.20 -0.30
N SER A 97 -10.51 -0.51 -0.10
CA SER A 97 -9.39 -0.55 -1.06
C SER A 97 -9.76 -1.30 -2.33
N LEU A 98 -10.55 -2.37 -2.23
CA LEU A 98 -11.03 -3.12 -3.40
C LEU A 98 -11.86 -2.20 -4.31
N PHE A 99 -12.80 -1.46 -3.74
CA PHE A 99 -13.61 -0.51 -4.49
C PHE A 99 -12.78 0.66 -5.02
N ALA A 100 -11.99 1.31 -4.16
CA ALA A 100 -11.18 2.49 -4.54
C ALA A 100 -10.19 2.22 -5.67
N ASN A 101 -9.68 1.00 -5.77
CA ASN A 101 -8.71 0.58 -6.79
C ASN A 101 -9.35 -0.10 -8.00
N HIS A 102 -10.68 -0.26 -8.03
CA HIS A 102 -11.36 -0.78 -9.20
C HIS A 102 -11.14 0.16 -10.40
N MET A 103 -10.71 -0.42 -11.53
CA MET A 103 -10.43 0.31 -12.76
C MET A 103 -11.69 0.34 -13.64
N LEU A 104 -12.19 1.54 -13.90
CA LEU A 104 -13.35 1.77 -14.75
C LEU A 104 -12.98 1.62 -16.23
N LYS A 105 -14.01 1.53 -17.08
CA LYS A 105 -13.86 1.39 -18.54
C LYS A 105 -13.08 2.53 -19.19
N ASP A 106 -13.10 3.72 -18.58
CA ASP A 106 -12.34 4.89 -19.04
C ASP A 106 -10.87 4.89 -18.58
N GLY A 107 -10.42 3.82 -17.91
CA GLY A 107 -9.06 3.67 -17.41
C GLY A 107 -8.79 4.44 -16.12
N THR A 108 -9.80 5.07 -15.50
CA THR A 108 -9.64 5.75 -14.21
C THR A 108 -10.08 4.87 -13.05
N ARG A 109 -9.59 5.17 -11.84
CA ARG A 109 -9.99 4.46 -10.61
C ARG A 109 -11.34 4.95 -10.09
N ALA A 110 -12.20 4.04 -9.61
CA ALA A 110 -13.45 4.41 -8.95
C ALA A 110 -13.22 5.32 -7.72
N GLY A 111 -12.10 5.14 -6.99
CA GLY A 111 -11.70 5.99 -5.86
C GLY A 111 -11.51 7.47 -6.23
N SER A 112 -11.13 7.75 -7.48
CA SER A 112 -10.90 9.11 -7.98
C SER A 112 -12.18 9.85 -8.41
N LYS A 113 -13.32 9.15 -8.48
CA LYS A 113 -14.58 9.72 -8.95
C LYS A 113 -15.26 10.53 -7.84
N GLN A 114 -15.97 11.58 -8.26
CA GLN A 114 -16.78 12.42 -7.38
C GLN A 114 -17.98 11.63 -6.88
N ILE A 115 -18.27 11.69 -5.59
CA ILE A 115 -19.37 10.94 -4.96
C ILE A 115 -20.73 11.29 -5.58
N GLY A 116 -20.90 12.54 -6.04
CA GLY A 116 -22.08 12.96 -6.79
C GLY A 116 -22.32 12.20 -8.11
N GLN A 117 -21.32 11.48 -8.62
CA GLN A 117 -21.43 10.64 -9.83
C GLN A 117 -21.90 9.21 -9.53
N PHE A 118 -22.04 8.83 -8.25
CA PHE A 118 -22.36 7.47 -7.82
C PHE A 118 -23.86 7.20 -7.96
N THR A 119 -24.32 7.21 -9.20
CA THR A 119 -25.68 6.83 -9.57
C THR A 119 -25.81 5.31 -9.57
N LYS A 120 -27.05 4.79 -9.62
CA LYS A 120 -27.27 3.34 -9.79
C LYS A 120 -26.51 2.77 -10.99
N GLY A 121 -26.57 3.45 -12.14
CA GLY A 121 -25.88 3.01 -13.35
C GLY A 121 -24.35 3.03 -13.24
N PHE A 122 -23.79 3.89 -12.38
CA PHE A 122 -22.36 3.86 -12.06
C PHE A 122 -22.01 2.61 -11.25
N VAL A 123 -22.81 2.32 -10.21
CA VAL A 123 -22.58 1.15 -9.34
C VAL A 123 -22.75 -0.16 -10.11
N ASP A 124 -23.73 -0.25 -11.00
CA ASP A 124 -23.95 -1.45 -11.84
C ASP A 124 -22.82 -1.68 -12.88
N ALA A 125 -21.95 -0.68 -13.11
CA ALA A 125 -20.86 -0.74 -14.07
C ALA A 125 -19.49 -1.12 -13.45
N ILE A 126 -19.45 -1.32 -12.14
CA ILE A 126 -18.29 -1.76 -11.33
C ILE A 126 -18.42 -3.25 -11.02
#